data_AF-A0A6I9YBQ5-F1
#
_entry.id   AF-A0A6I9YBQ5-F1
#
_cell.length_a   1.000
_cell.length_b   1.000
_cell.length_c   1.000
_cell.angle_alpha   90.00
_cell.angle_beta   90.00
_cell.angle_gamma   90.00
#
_symmetry.space_group_name_H-M   'P 1'
#
loop_
_entity.id
_entity.type
_entity.pdbx_description
1 polymer ?
#
loop_
_entity_poly.entity_id
_entity_poly.type
_entity_poly.pdbx_seq_one_letter_code
_entity_poly.pdbx_strand_id
1 'polypeptide(L)'
;MMKSTPVQDCFRAEGSRTPVLFGYDMVSGCKVSIPGSAECTLLAPEILRVLKGQNFPDYVASFGDSLPQNGPDWVQISYNSTKPATCEIPVSFEVHVKWTKYGSLVNPQAKIKSVTVTVRTAPLPQVEPGSESIVEIFSSVSFVDISAPAQPGYKAWPTIEAHLPFDFFFPFV
;
A
#
# COMPACT_ATOMS: atom_id res chain seq x y z
N MET A 1 -1.47 -11.55 14.35
CA MET A 1 -1.93 -10.41 15.18
C MET A 1 -0.71 -9.64 15.67
N MET A 2 -0.75 -8.31 15.57
CA MET A 2 0.30 -7.45 16.11
C MET A 2 0.29 -7.53 17.64
N LYS A 3 1.47 -7.50 18.25
CA LYS A 3 1.64 -7.56 19.71
C LYS A 3 2.29 -6.28 20.18
N SER A 4 1.77 -5.71 21.26
CA SER A 4 2.43 -4.59 21.94
C SER A 4 3.55 -5.13 22.83
N THR A 5 4.66 -4.42 22.88
CA THR A 5 5.79 -4.68 23.77
C THR A 5 5.81 -3.68 24.93
N PRO A 6 6.29 -4.07 26.12
CA PRO A 6 6.41 -3.15 27.26
C PRO A 6 7.43 -2.04 27.01
N VAL A 7 8.47 -2.31 26.22
CA VAL A 7 9.37 -1.27 25.69
C VAL A 7 8.71 -0.69 24.45
N GLN A 8 8.31 0.57 24.52
CA GLN A 8 7.65 1.31 23.44
C GLN A 8 8.59 2.32 22.77
N ASP A 9 9.88 2.34 23.11
CA ASP A 9 10.86 3.25 22.51
C ASP A 9 11.38 2.68 21.18
N CYS A 10 11.13 3.40 20.08
CA CYS A 10 11.48 2.97 18.74
C CYS A 10 12.99 2.84 18.50
N PHE A 11 13.83 3.63 19.19
CA PHE A 11 15.29 3.63 18.99
C PHE A 11 15.99 2.61 19.88
N ARG A 12 15.41 2.29 21.04
CA ARG A 12 16.02 1.37 21.99
C ARG A 12 15.83 -0.10 21.59
N ALA A 13 14.71 -0.42 20.95
CA ALA A 13 14.44 -1.75 20.42
C ALA A 13 13.58 -1.64 19.16
N GLU A 14 14.19 -1.88 17.99
CA GLU A 14 13.42 -1.98 16.75
C GLU A 14 12.52 -3.23 16.85
N GLY A 15 11.21 -3.02 17.02
CA GLY A 15 10.24 -4.10 17.22
C GLY A 15 10.23 -5.10 16.06
N SER A 16 9.71 -6.31 16.31
CA SER A 16 9.59 -7.32 15.26
C SER A 16 8.66 -6.82 14.15
N ARG A 17 9.21 -6.68 12.94
CA ARG A 17 8.44 -6.25 11.76
C ARG A 17 7.43 -7.34 11.39
N THR A 18 6.18 -6.93 11.21
CA THR A 18 5.10 -7.82 10.76
C THR A 18 4.93 -7.65 9.24
N PRO A 19 4.86 -8.74 8.46
CA PRO A 19 4.60 -8.65 7.03
C PRO A 19 3.21 -8.06 6.78
N VAL A 20 3.13 -7.17 5.78
CA VAL A 20 1.87 -6.62 5.31
C VAL A 20 1.17 -7.68 4.48
N LEU A 21 0.01 -8.13 4.93
CA LEU A 21 -0.82 -9.12 4.24
C LEU A 21 -1.92 -8.42 3.47
N PHE A 22 -2.14 -8.85 2.21
CA PHE A 22 -3.17 -8.27 1.35
C PHE A 22 -4.56 -8.33 2.00
N GLY A 23 -5.27 -7.20 1.99
CA GLY A 23 -6.65 -7.11 2.50
C GLY A 23 -6.76 -6.96 4.01
N TYR A 24 -5.65 -6.86 4.73
CA TYR A 24 -5.65 -6.61 6.18
C TYR A 24 -5.10 -5.22 6.47
N ASP A 25 -5.97 -4.35 6.96
CA ASP A 25 -5.56 -3.04 7.47
C ASP A 25 -4.74 -3.22 8.75
N MET A 26 -3.63 -2.50 8.86
CA MET A 26 -2.69 -2.63 9.97
C MET A 26 -2.20 -1.26 10.44
N VAL A 27 -1.93 -1.14 11.73
CA VAL A 27 -1.30 0.03 12.33
C VAL A 27 -0.33 -0.40 13.43
N SER A 28 0.88 0.14 13.41
CA SER A 28 1.87 -0.01 14.47
C SER A 28 2.47 1.33 14.81
N GLY A 29 2.64 1.60 16.10
CA GLY A 29 3.29 2.82 16.57
C GLY A 29 4.18 2.56 17.77
N CYS A 30 5.04 3.53 18.02
CA CYS A 30 5.95 3.56 19.15
C CYS A 30 6.25 5.02 19.51
N LYS A 31 6.93 5.22 20.63
CA LYS A 31 7.33 6.51 21.17
C LYS A 31 8.79 6.75 20.83
N VAL A 32 9.14 8.00 20.55
CA VAL A 32 10.51 8.45 20.36
C VAL A 32 10.83 9.49 21.42
N SER A 33 11.89 9.28 22.18
CA SER A 33 12.43 10.32 23.06
C SER A 33 13.40 11.20 22.28
N ILE A 34 13.13 12.49 22.24
CA ILE A 34 13.89 13.50 21.50
C ILE A 34 14.62 14.38 22.51
N PRO A 35 15.97 14.31 22.60
CA PRO A 35 16.72 15.21 23.47
C PRO A 35 16.71 16.64 22.92
N GLY A 36 16.78 17.65 23.79
CA GLY A 36 16.80 19.05 23.37
C GLY A 36 18.01 19.47 22.53
N SER A 37 19.06 18.65 22.47
CA SER A 37 20.20 18.83 21.57
C SER A 37 20.04 18.11 20.22
N ALA A 38 18.87 17.55 19.91
CA ALA A 38 18.67 16.76 18.70
C ALA A 38 18.73 17.62 17.43
N GLU A 39 19.59 17.22 16.49
CA GLU A 39 19.65 17.83 15.17
C GLU A 39 18.62 17.22 14.23
N CYS A 40 17.77 18.08 13.67
CA CYS A 40 16.71 17.70 12.74
C CYS A 40 17.20 16.90 11.54
N THR A 41 18.33 17.31 10.97
CA THR A 41 18.94 16.73 9.78
C THR A 41 19.35 15.27 9.98
N LEU A 42 19.62 14.88 11.22
CA LEU A 42 19.96 13.52 11.61
C LEU A 42 18.73 12.75 12.09
N LEU A 43 17.87 13.42 12.86
CA LEU A 43 16.70 12.78 13.48
C LEU A 43 15.61 12.43 12.46
N ALA A 44 15.28 13.34 11.55
CA ALA A 44 14.23 13.13 10.56
C ALA A 44 14.45 11.88 9.66
N PRO A 45 15.63 11.67 9.04
CA PRO A 45 15.86 10.47 8.24
C PRO A 45 15.87 9.19 9.08
N GLU A 46 16.32 9.25 10.33
CA GLU A 46 16.33 8.08 11.23
C GLU A 46 14.91 7.68 11.66
N ILE A 47 14.05 8.65 12.00
CA ILE A 47 12.64 8.39 12.25
C ILE A 47 11.96 7.82 10.99
N LEU A 48 12.25 8.38 9.81
CA LEU A 48 11.70 7.84 8.57
C LEU A 48 12.14 6.39 8.33
N ARG A 49 13.41 6.07 8.58
CA ARG A 49 13.94 4.70 8.48
C ARG A 49 13.17 3.74 9.40
N VAL A 50 12.91 4.15 10.63
CA VAL A 50 12.12 3.38 11.60
C VAL A 50 10.67 3.21 11.12
N LEU A 51 10.03 4.25 10.59
CA LEU A 51 8.65 4.15 10.12
C LEU A 51 8.50 3.29 8.86
N LYS A 52 9.41 3.47 7.90
CA LYS A 52 9.45 2.79 6.59
C LYS A 52 9.93 1.33 6.70
N GLY A 53 10.80 1.05 7.66
CA GLY A 53 11.49 -0.23 7.78
C GLY A 53 12.64 -0.39 6.78
N GLN A 54 13.36 -1.50 6.91
CA GLN A 54 14.45 -1.86 6.01
C GLN A 54 13.91 -2.43 4.69
N ASN A 55 14.58 -2.13 3.57
CA ASN A 55 14.28 -2.68 2.24
C ASN A 55 12.83 -2.48 1.75
N PHE A 56 12.20 -1.37 2.13
CA PHE A 56 10.89 -1.03 1.58
C PHE A 56 10.99 -0.84 0.05
N PRO A 57 10.15 -1.54 -0.73
CA PRO A 57 10.31 -1.64 -2.17
C PRO A 57 9.88 -0.36 -2.90
N ASP A 58 10.30 -0.22 -4.16
CA ASP A 58 9.81 0.83 -5.06
C ASP A 58 8.62 0.38 -5.91
N TYR A 59 8.43 -0.94 -6.04
CA TYR A 59 7.36 -1.56 -6.82
C TYR A 59 6.75 -2.74 -6.07
N VAL A 60 5.47 -2.98 -6.30
CA VAL A 60 4.77 -4.18 -5.83
C VAL A 60 4.12 -4.90 -7.01
N ALA A 61 4.07 -6.22 -6.94
CA ALA A 61 3.32 -7.01 -7.91
C ALA A 61 1.81 -6.68 -7.82
N SER A 62 1.15 -6.56 -8.97
CA SER A 62 -0.29 -6.29 -9.03
C SER A 62 -1.14 -7.52 -8.70
N PHE A 63 -0.59 -8.72 -8.93
CA PHE A 63 -1.17 -10.01 -8.53
C PHE A 63 -0.20 -10.77 -7.62
N GLY A 64 -0.72 -11.75 -6.87
CA GLY A 64 0.09 -12.52 -5.92
C GLY A 64 1.10 -13.49 -6.57
N ASP A 65 0.94 -13.77 -7.86
CA ASP A 65 1.73 -14.73 -8.64
C ASP A 65 2.53 -14.09 -9.78
N SER A 66 2.56 -12.75 -9.87
CA SER A 66 3.32 -12.06 -10.91
C SER A 66 4.83 -12.29 -10.75
N LEU A 67 5.46 -12.72 -11.85
CA LEU A 67 6.90 -12.92 -11.91
C LEU A 67 7.66 -11.57 -12.00
N PRO A 68 8.88 -11.46 -11.44
CA PRO A 68 9.71 -10.25 -11.53
C PRO A 68 10.00 -9.80 -12.97
N GLN A 69 10.11 -10.72 -13.93
CA GLN A 69 10.31 -10.36 -15.33
C GLN A 69 9.10 -9.71 -16.00
N ASN A 70 7.90 -9.79 -15.41
CA ASN A 70 6.69 -9.27 -16.04
C ASN A 70 6.43 -7.81 -15.67
N GLY A 71 7.29 -6.89 -16.15
CA GLY A 71 7.24 -5.45 -15.84
C GLY A 71 5.84 -4.80 -15.83
N PRO A 72 4.95 -5.07 -16.81
CA PRO A 72 3.59 -4.51 -16.85
C PRO A 72 2.69 -4.89 -15.66
N ASP A 73 3.02 -5.96 -14.94
CA ASP A 73 2.28 -6.37 -13.75
C ASP A 73 2.77 -5.69 -12.47
N TRP A 74 3.84 -4.90 -12.52
CA TRP A 74 4.39 -4.20 -11.36
C TRP A 74 3.82 -2.79 -11.24
N VAL A 75 3.40 -2.44 -10.03
CA VAL A 75 2.83 -1.14 -9.67
C VAL A 75 3.90 -0.37 -8.91
N GLN A 76 4.29 0.80 -9.43
CA GLN A 76 5.19 1.70 -8.74
C GLN A 76 4.52 2.28 -7.50
N ILE A 77 5.26 2.38 -6.40
CA ILE A 77 4.83 3.08 -5.19
C ILE A 77 5.04 4.58 -5.40
N SER A 78 3.96 5.35 -5.36
CA SER A 78 4.02 6.81 -5.42
C SER A 78 4.17 7.42 -4.03
N TYR A 79 4.98 8.46 -3.90
CA TYR A 79 5.19 9.17 -2.65
C TYR A 79 4.53 10.55 -2.70
N ASN A 80 3.59 10.79 -1.80
CA ASN A 80 3.06 12.11 -1.52
C ASN A 80 3.88 12.71 -0.37
N SER A 81 4.91 13.46 -0.74
CA SER A 81 5.73 14.22 0.19
C SER A 81 5.54 15.72 -0.01
N THR A 82 5.24 16.42 1.07
CA THR A 82 5.27 17.88 1.10
C THR A 82 6.71 18.30 1.38
N LYS A 83 7.27 19.23 0.59
CA LYS A 83 8.61 19.76 0.88
C LYS A 83 8.54 20.58 2.18
N PRO A 84 9.29 20.23 3.24
CA PRO A 84 9.31 21.03 4.44
C PRO A 84 10.02 22.36 4.18
N ALA A 85 9.43 23.47 4.63
CA ALA A 85 10.06 24.80 4.59
C ALA A 85 10.91 25.07 5.85
N THR A 86 10.69 24.30 6.92
CA THR A 86 11.40 24.38 8.21
C THR A 86 11.77 22.97 8.69
N CYS A 87 12.44 22.85 9.84
CA CYS A 87 12.74 21.54 10.43
C CYS A 87 11.44 20.83 10.83
N GLU A 88 11.07 19.79 10.08
CA GLU A 88 9.96 18.90 10.40
C GLU A 88 10.44 17.45 10.48
N ILE A 89 9.94 16.72 11.46
CA ILE A 89 10.20 15.30 11.67
C ILE A 89 9.01 14.47 11.18
N PRO A 90 9.24 13.30 10.55
CA PRO A 90 8.16 12.37 10.19
C PRO A 90 7.46 11.85 11.45
N VAL A 91 6.14 11.91 11.48
CA VAL A 91 5.32 11.35 12.57
C VAL A 91 4.48 10.18 12.10
N SER A 92 4.17 10.11 10.79
CA SER A 92 3.49 8.94 10.22
C SER A 92 4.02 8.52 8.86
N PHE A 93 3.90 7.23 8.59
CA PHE A 93 4.13 6.62 7.29
C PHE A 93 2.90 5.79 6.91
N GLU A 94 2.11 6.31 5.98
CA GLU A 94 0.79 5.78 5.66
C GLU A 94 0.82 5.17 4.26
N VAL A 95 0.66 3.84 4.17
CA VAL A 95 0.57 3.11 2.92
C VAL A 95 -0.89 2.92 2.55
N HIS A 96 -1.27 3.43 1.39
CA HIS A 96 -2.62 3.30 0.82
C HIS A 96 -2.56 2.39 -0.41
N VAL A 97 -3.21 1.24 -0.31
CA VAL A 97 -3.30 0.25 -1.39
C VAL A 97 -4.72 0.29 -1.94
N LYS A 98 -4.87 0.70 -3.20
CA LYS A 98 -6.15 0.59 -3.91
C LYS A 98 -6.11 -0.64 -4.80
N TRP A 99 -7.13 -1.47 -4.73
CA TRP A 99 -7.21 -2.72 -5.47
C TRP A 99 -8.60 -2.90 -6.09
N THR A 100 -8.70 -3.76 -7.09
CA THR A 100 -9.94 -4.02 -7.80
C THR A 100 -10.08 -5.50 -8.18
N LYS A 101 -11.31 -5.96 -8.34
CA LYS A 101 -11.64 -7.27 -8.90
C LYS A 101 -11.41 -7.26 -10.41
N TYR A 102 -10.55 -8.16 -10.87
CA TYR A 102 -10.17 -8.31 -12.27
C TYR A 102 -10.49 -9.73 -12.76
N GLY A 103 -10.99 -9.86 -13.98
CA GLY A 103 -11.31 -11.14 -14.61
C GLY A 103 -12.81 -11.43 -14.65
N SER A 104 -13.16 -12.71 -14.58
CA SER A 104 -14.55 -13.17 -14.74
C SER A 104 -15.44 -12.79 -13.56
N LEU A 105 -16.75 -12.62 -13.80
CA LEU A 105 -17.72 -12.36 -12.73
C LEU A 105 -17.82 -13.52 -11.72
N VAL A 106 -17.63 -14.75 -12.19
CA VAL A 106 -17.75 -15.98 -11.38
C VAL A 106 -16.51 -16.26 -10.52
N ASN A 107 -15.34 -15.77 -10.95
CA ASN A 107 -14.07 -15.95 -10.23
C ASN A 107 -13.15 -14.74 -10.48
N PRO A 108 -13.45 -13.58 -9.89
CA PRO A 108 -12.60 -12.41 -10.00
C PRO A 108 -11.38 -12.55 -9.09
N GLN A 109 -10.23 -12.07 -9.56
CA GLN A 109 -8.99 -12.00 -8.78
C GLN A 109 -8.74 -10.57 -8.31
N ALA A 110 -8.13 -10.41 -7.14
CA ALA A 110 -7.74 -9.08 -6.66
C ALA A 110 -6.49 -8.59 -7.41
N LYS A 111 -6.59 -7.40 -8.00
CA LYS A 111 -5.48 -6.70 -8.68
C LYS A 111 -5.20 -5.38 -7.99
N ILE A 112 -3.97 -5.17 -7.52
CA ILE A 112 -3.54 -3.86 -7.04
C ILE A 112 -3.49 -2.88 -8.22
N LYS A 113 -4.11 -1.71 -8.05
CA LYS A 113 -4.16 -0.65 -9.06
C LYS A 113 -3.23 0.52 -8.76
N SER A 114 -3.08 0.87 -7.48
CA SER A 114 -2.15 1.91 -7.06
C SER A 114 -1.72 1.69 -5.63
N VAL A 115 -0.44 1.96 -5.36
CA VAL A 115 0.08 2.08 -4.00
C VAL A 115 0.63 3.48 -3.83
N THR A 116 0.17 4.17 -2.79
CA THR A 116 0.61 5.51 -2.46
C THR A 116 1.06 5.55 -1.02
N VAL A 117 2.19 6.19 -0.78
CA VAL A 117 2.75 6.44 0.54
C VAL A 117 2.58 7.92 0.85
N THR A 118 1.96 8.22 1.98
CA THR A 118 1.89 9.57 2.53
C THR A 118 2.76 9.62 3.77
N VAL A 119 3.71 10.56 3.81
CA VAL A 119 4.51 10.82 5.01
C VAL A 119 3.99 12.10 5.63
N ARG A 120 3.45 12.02 6.86
CA ARG A 120 3.09 13.23 7.60
C ARG A 120 4.24 13.65 8.48
N THR A 121 4.45 14.95 8.53
CA THR A 121 5.51 15.59 9.28
C THR A 121 4.94 16.52 10.33
N ALA A 122 5.70 16.76 11.39
CA ALA A 122 5.39 17.75 12.42
C ALA A 122 6.64 18.55 12.76
N PRO A 123 6.52 19.81 13.20
CA PRO A 123 7.66 20.59 13.66
C PRO A 123 8.41 19.88 14.79
N LEU A 124 9.74 20.01 14.81
CA LEU A 124 10.54 19.48 15.91
C LEU A 124 10.16 20.20 17.23
N PRO A 125 9.84 19.45 18.31
CA PRO A 125 9.55 20.05 19.60
C PRO A 125 10.73 20.91 20.09
N GLN A 126 10.44 22.08 20.61
CA GLN A 126 11.44 22.92 21.28
C GLN A 126 11.62 22.38 22.70
N VAL A 127 12.80 21.85 23.00
CA VAL A 127 13.10 21.22 24.29
C VAL A 127 14.34 21.88 24.87
N GLU A 128 14.31 22.22 26.16
CA GLU A 128 15.45 22.82 26.84
C GLU A 128 16.65 21.85 26.88
N PRO A 129 17.89 22.36 26.80
CA PRO A 129 19.09 21.53 26.93
C PRO A 129 19.08 20.75 28.26
N GLY A 130 19.14 19.42 28.20
CA GLY A 130 19.07 18.53 29.36
C GLY A 130 17.68 17.95 29.66
N SER A 131 16.66 18.35 28.90
CA SER A 131 15.33 17.71 28.90
C SER A 131 15.10 16.86 27.64
N GLU A 132 14.08 16.02 27.70
CA GLU A 132 13.63 15.18 26.58
C GLU A 132 12.13 15.39 26.32
N SER A 133 11.72 15.38 25.05
CA SER A 133 10.31 15.37 24.64
C SER A 133 9.97 14.04 24.01
N ILE A 134 8.79 13.52 24.34
CA ILE A 134 8.29 12.26 23.77
C ILE A 134 7.35 12.58 22.62
N VAL A 135 7.59 11.96 21.47
CA VAL A 135 6.72 12.04 20.29
C VAL A 135 6.22 10.65 19.94
N GLU A 136 4.92 10.53 19.67
CA GLU A 136 4.32 9.29 19.17
C GLU A 136 4.40 9.25 17.65
N ILE A 137 4.94 8.16 17.11
CA ILE A 137 5.05 7.93 15.68
C ILE A 137 4.39 6.61 15.29
N PHE A 138 3.85 6.51 14.08
CA PHE A 138 3.21 5.28 13.62
C PHE A 138 3.31 5.04 12.12
N SER A 139 3.25 3.78 11.75
CA SER A 139 3.10 3.32 10.36
C SER A 139 1.76 2.62 10.22
N SER A 140 1.08 2.86 9.10
CA SER A 140 -0.21 2.23 8.81
C SER A 140 -0.31 1.74 7.38
N VAL A 141 -1.14 0.72 7.17
CA VAL A 141 -1.49 0.19 5.86
C VAL A 141 -2.99 0.09 5.76
N SER A 142 -3.54 0.54 4.64
CA SER A 142 -4.97 0.48 4.32
C SER A 142 -5.20 -0.12 2.94
N PHE A 143 -6.18 -1.01 2.82
CA PHE A 143 -6.61 -1.64 1.57
C PHE A 143 -8.02 -1.18 1.20
N VAL A 144 -8.15 -0.49 0.07
CA VAL A 144 -9.43 0.04 -0.41
C VAL A 144 -9.84 -0.67 -1.71
N ASP A 145 -11.01 -1.32 -1.67
CA ASP A 145 -11.64 -1.88 -2.87
C ASP A 145 -12.24 -0.74 -3.72
N ILE A 146 -11.73 -0.58 -4.93
CA ILE A 146 -12.21 0.40 -5.92
C ILE A 146 -12.91 -0.28 -7.11
N SER A 147 -13.39 -1.51 -6.92
CA SER A 147 -14.14 -2.25 -7.94
C SER A 147 -15.41 -1.53 -8.31
N ALA A 148 -15.63 -1.40 -9.62
CA ALA A 148 -16.94 -1.05 -10.12
C ALA A 148 -17.94 -2.16 -9.79
N PRO A 149 -19.19 -1.83 -9.45
CA PRO A 149 -20.23 -2.83 -9.36
C PRO A 149 -20.37 -3.55 -10.71
N ALA A 150 -20.66 -4.84 -10.67
CA ALA A 150 -20.88 -5.62 -11.89
C ALA A 150 -22.05 -5.00 -12.66
N GLN A 151 -21.78 -4.55 -13.89
CA GLN A 151 -22.84 -4.11 -14.77
C GLN A 151 -23.54 -5.35 -15.34
N PRO A 152 -24.89 -5.41 -15.33
CA PRO A 152 -25.61 -6.48 -15.98
C PRO A 152 -25.33 -6.41 -17.49
N GLY A 153 -24.49 -7.32 -17.98
CA GLY A 153 -24.28 -7.56 -19.40
C GLY A 153 -25.17 -8.70 -19.86
N TYR A 154 -25.81 -8.53 -21.02
CA TYR A 154 -26.47 -9.65 -21.69
C TYR A 154 -25.40 -10.64 -22.17
N LYS A 155 -25.65 -11.94 -21.99
CA LYS A 155 -24.81 -12.98 -22.60
C LYS A 155 -24.74 -12.68 -24.10
N ALA A 156 -23.53 -12.70 -24.67
CA ALA A 156 -23.38 -12.61 -26.12
C ALA A 156 -24.28 -13.65 -26.78
N TRP A 157 -24.99 -13.26 -27.84
CA TRP A 157 -25.79 -14.20 -28.61
C TRP A 157 -24.88 -15.35 -29.05
N PRO A 158 -25.26 -16.61 -28.80
CA PRO A 158 -24.44 -17.74 -29.20
C PRO A 158 -24.25 -17.71 -30.71
N THR A 159 -23.06 -18.10 -31.19
CA THR A 159 -22.86 -18.35 -32.62
C THR A 159 -23.79 -19.48 -33.03
N ILE A 160 -24.79 -19.17 -33.87
CA ILE A 160 -25.67 -20.19 -34.44
C ILE A 160 -24.92 -20.83 -35.60
N GLU A 161 -24.40 -22.03 -35.39
CA GLU A 161 -23.88 -22.88 -36.45
C GLU A 161 -25.06 -23.61 -37.11
N ALA A 162 -25.58 -23.02 -38.19
CA ALA A 162 -26.67 -23.60 -38.98
C ALA A 162 -26.09 -24.35 -40.19
N HIS A 163 -26.26 -25.66 -40.22
CA HIS A 163 -26.02 -26.46 -41.43
C HIS A 163 -27.32 -26.59 -42.22
N LEU A 164 -27.26 -26.27 -43.51
CA LEU A 164 -28.38 -26.54 -44.41
C LEU A 164 -28.38 -28.03 -44.78
N PRO A 165 -29.56 -28.68 -44.83
CA PRO A 165 -29.67 -30.03 -45.38
C PRO A 165 -29.31 -30.00 -46.87
N PHE A 166 -28.88 -31.15 -47.40
CA PHE A 166 -28.30 -31.26 -48.75
C PHE A 166 -29.26 -30.81 -49.87
N ASP A 167 -30.57 -30.86 -49.61
CA ASP A 167 -31.67 -30.62 -50.53
C ASP A 167 -32.35 -29.24 -50.34
N PHE A 168 -31.75 -28.33 -49.57
CA PHE A 168 -32.33 -27.02 -49.25
C PHE A 168 -32.79 -26.21 -50.48
N PHE A 169 -32.13 -26.38 -51.63
CA PHE A 169 -32.46 -25.70 -52.89
C PHE A 169 -33.24 -26.55 -53.90
N PHE A 170 -33.68 -27.76 -53.55
CA PHE A 170 -34.39 -28.62 -54.50
C PHE A 170 -35.88 -28.22 -54.62
N PRO A 171 -36.47 -28.06 -55.82
CA PRO A 171 -35.91 -28.20 -57.17
C PRO A 171 -35.61 -26.84 -57.87
N PHE A 172 -35.39 -25.76 -57.11
CA PHE A 172 -35.31 -24.41 -57.68
C PHE A 172 -33.92 -24.11 -58.25
N VAL A 173 -33.73 -24.48 -59.52
CA VAL A 173 -32.81 -23.86 -60.50
C VAL A 173 -33.57 -23.50 -61.76
#